data_AF-A0A0C5XWE3-F1
#
_entry.id   AF-A0A0C5XWE3-F1
#
_cell.length_a   1.000
_cell.length_b   1.000
_cell.length_c   1.000
_cell.angle_alpha   90.00
_cell.angle_beta   90.00
_cell.angle_gamma   90.00
#
_symmetry.space_group_name_H-M   'P 1'
#
loop_
_entity.id
_entity.type
_entity.pdbx_description
1 polymer ?
#
loop_
_entity_poly.entity_id
_entity_poly.type
_entity_poly.pdbx_seq_one_letter_code
_entity_poly.pdbx_strand_id
1 'polypeptide(L)'
;MSRLTIDITEQQHQSLKALAALQGKTIKQYAIERLFPVDAGDEEPWQALKALLGERIAQGLAGGISDKDFGSIVDEELGKASHA
;
A
#
# COMPACT_ATOMS: atom_id res chain seq x y z
N MET A 1 -8.57 0.50 29.96
CA MET A 1 -9.57 0.12 28.93
C MET A 1 -9.92 1.36 28.12
N SER A 2 -9.50 1.42 26.85
CA SER A 2 -9.76 2.56 25.98
C SER A 2 -11.23 2.54 25.54
N ARG A 3 -11.94 3.66 25.71
CA ARG A 3 -13.33 3.83 25.26
C ARG A 3 -13.35 4.87 24.15
N LEU A 4 -13.72 4.45 22.94
CA LEU A 4 -13.90 5.33 21.79
C LEU A 4 -15.38 5.70 21.66
N THR A 5 -15.68 7.00 21.63
CA THR A 5 -17.03 7.52 21.35
C THR A 5 -17.01 8.10 19.94
N ILE A 6 -18.01 7.73 19.12
CA ILE A 6 -18.13 8.17 17.73
C ILE A 6 -19.53 8.74 17.58
N ASP A 7 -19.61 10.01 17.18
CA ASP A 7 -20.89 10.63 16.83
C ASP A 7 -21.26 10.27 15.40
N ILE A 8 -22.40 9.60 15.24
CA ILE A 8 -22.95 9.20 13.94
C ILE A 8 -24.44 9.50 13.92
N THR A 9 -24.97 9.78 12.74
CA THR A 9 -26.41 9.92 12.55
C THR A 9 -27.11 8.57 12.69
N GLU A 10 -28.41 8.59 12.97
CA GLU A 10 -29.18 7.35 13.14
C GLU A 10 -29.21 6.50 11.86
N GLN A 11 -29.26 7.14 10.69
CA GLN A 11 -29.16 6.47 9.40
C GLN A 11 -27.79 5.82 9.21
N GLN A 12 -26.70 6.49 9.61
CA GLN A 12 -25.35 5.91 9.55
C GLN A 12 -25.22 4.71 10.50
N HIS A 13 -25.80 4.78 11.70
CA HIS A 13 -25.82 3.67 12.64
C HIS A 13 -26.58 2.45 12.07
N GLN A 14 -27.74 2.67 11.44
CA GLN A 14 -28.50 1.59 10.80
C GLN A 14 -27.73 0.93 9.67
N SER A 15 -27.11 1.73 8.79
CA SER A 15 -26.26 1.20 7.71
C SER A 15 -25.07 0.42 8.25
N LEU A 16 -24.40 0.93 9.28
CA LEU A 16 -23.25 0.26 9.89
C LEU A 16 -23.63 -1.05 10.60
N LYS A 17 -24.82 -1.08 11.23
CA LYS A 17 -25.40 -2.28 11.82
C LYS A 17 -25.75 -3.34 10.77
N ALA A 18 -26.33 -2.94 9.64
CA ALA A 18 -26.64 -3.85 8.54
C ALA A 18 -25.37 -4.46 7.95
N LEU A 19 -24.34 -3.65 7.71
CA LEU A 19 -23.05 -4.11 7.19
C LEU A 19 -22.33 -5.05 8.16
N ALA A 20 -22.34 -4.73 9.46
CA ALA A 20 -21.78 -5.60 10.48
C ALA A 20 -22.50 -6.97 10.53
N ALA A 21 -23.84 -6.95 10.46
CA ALA A 21 -24.66 -8.17 10.44
C ALA A 21 -24.41 -9.02 9.18
N LEU A 22 -24.25 -8.39 8.00
CA LEU A 22 -23.91 -9.08 6.76
C LEU A 22 -22.55 -9.80 6.83
N GLN A 23 -21.59 -9.24 7.57
CA GLN A 23 -20.29 -9.87 7.81
C GLN A 23 -20.29 -10.84 9.00
N GLY A 24 -21.43 -11.03 9.69
CA GLY A 24 -21.53 -11.86 10.88
C GLY A 24 -20.77 -11.30 12.10
N LYS A 25 -20.40 -10.01 12.08
CA LYS A 25 -19.62 -9.35 13.13
C LYS A 25 -20.50 -8.45 13.98
N THR A 26 -20.09 -8.21 15.22
CA THR A 26 -20.72 -7.18 16.04
C THR A 26 -20.37 -5.79 15.50
N ILE A 27 -21.25 -4.80 15.71
CA ILE A 27 -21.00 -3.38 15.36
C ILE A 27 -19.64 -2.91 15.89
N LYS A 28 -19.29 -3.33 17.12
CA LYS A 28 -18.02 -2.96 17.77
C LYS A 28 -16.82 -3.50 17.01
N GLN A 29 -16.82 -4.78 16.67
CA GLN A 29 -15.74 -5.41 15.91
C GLN A 29 -15.63 -4.80 14.51
N TYR A 30 -16.76 -4.65 13.82
CA TYR A 30 -16.80 -4.09 12.48
C TYR A 30 -16.30 -2.63 12.44
N ALA A 31 -16.70 -1.80 13.41
CA ALA A 31 -16.23 -0.42 13.50
C ALA A 31 -14.72 -0.34 13.81
N ILE A 32 -14.21 -1.18 14.70
CA ILE A 32 -12.78 -1.20 15.07
C ILE A 32 -11.93 -1.61 13.87
N GLU A 33 -12.27 -2.69 13.17
CA GLU A 33 -11.53 -3.14 11.98
C GLU A 33 -11.58 -2.12 10.83
N ARG A 34 -12.68 -1.35 10.72
CA ARG A 34 -12.83 -0.33 9.69
C ARG A 34 -12.03 0.94 10.01
N LEU A 35 -11.98 1.35 11.27
CA LEU A 35 -11.28 2.56 11.74
C LEU A 35 -9.78 2.32 11.95
N PHE A 36 -9.44 1.11 12.38
CA PHE A 36 -8.09 0.63 12.54
C PHE A 36 -7.97 -0.63 11.68
N PRO A 37 -7.76 -0.48 10.36
CA PRO A 37 -7.48 -1.63 9.52
C PRO A 37 -6.22 -2.31 10.05
N VAL A 38 -6.42 -3.39 10.80
CA VAL A 38 -5.35 -4.20 11.42
C VAL A 38 -4.39 -4.73 10.36
N ASP A 39 -4.89 -4.88 9.13
CA ASP A 39 -4.16 -5.28 7.93
C ASP A 39 -4.35 -4.27 6.79
N ALA A 40 -4.27 -2.96 7.05
CA ALA A 40 -3.74 -2.10 5.99
C ALA A 40 -2.25 -2.44 5.94
N GLY A 41 -1.92 -3.43 5.10
CA GLY A 41 -0.58 -3.96 4.92
C GLY A 41 0.32 -2.87 4.40
N ASP A 42 0.74 -1.97 5.28
CA ASP A 42 1.74 -0.95 5.05
C ASP A 42 3.11 -1.55 5.33
N GLU A 43 3.21 -2.56 6.21
CA GLU A 43 4.47 -3.20 6.53
C GLU A 43 5.01 -4.04 5.36
N GLU A 44 4.17 -4.81 4.67
CA GLU A 44 4.59 -5.60 3.50
C GLU A 44 5.14 -4.75 2.33
N PRO A 45 4.43 -3.73 1.82
CA PRO A 45 4.96 -2.84 0.78
C PRO A 45 6.11 -1.98 1.30
N TRP A 46 6.16 -1.64 2.59
CA TRP A 46 7.29 -0.93 3.19
C TRP A 46 8.55 -1.79 3.25
N GLN A 47 8.42 -3.07 3.60
CA GLN A 47 9.53 -4.03 3.58
C GLN A 47 10.00 -4.29 2.14
N ALA A 48 9.07 -4.42 1.19
CA ALA A 48 9.40 -4.55 -0.23
C ALA A 48 10.16 -3.32 -0.76
N LEU A 49 9.74 -2.11 -0.39
CA LEU A 49 10.44 -0.87 -0.74
C LEU A 49 11.86 -0.83 -0.13
N LYS A 50 12.00 -1.20 1.14
CA LYS A 50 13.31 -1.26 1.80
C LYS A 50 14.25 -2.26 1.15
N ALA A 51 13.75 -3.44 0.76
CA ALA A 51 14.53 -4.44 0.06
C ALA A 51 15.05 -3.91 -1.29
N LEU A 52 14.18 -3.29 -2.09
CA LEU A 52 14.55 -2.70 -3.38
C LEU A 52 15.58 -1.57 -3.24
N LEU A 53 15.42 -0.70 -2.25
CA LEU A 53 16.36 0.39 -1.99
C LEU A 53 17.71 -0.14 -1.50
N GLY A 54 17.71 -1.13 -0.61
CA GLY A 54 18.94 -1.77 -0.12
C GLY A 54 19.74 -2.40 -1.25
N GLU A 55 19.08 -3.12 -2.16
CA GLU A 55 19.72 -3.71 -3.34
C GLU A 55 20.33 -2.63 -4.25
N ARG A 56 19.59 -1.56 -4.54
CA ARG A 56 20.11 -0.46 -5.38
C ARG A 56 21.29 0.27 -4.76
N ILE A 57 21.28 0.48 -3.45
CA ILE A 57 22.40 1.10 -2.74
C ILE A 57 23.63 0.18 -2.80
N ALA A 58 23.45 -1.13 -2.60
CA ALA A 58 24.54 -2.10 -2.72
C ALA A 58 25.11 -2.16 -4.16
N GLN A 59 24.25 -2.14 -5.17
CA GLN A 59 24.66 -2.09 -6.58
C GLN A 59 25.42 -0.79 -6.92
N GLY A 60 24.93 0.35 -6.43
CA GLY A 60 25.61 1.65 -6.61
C GLY A 60 26.98 1.70 -5.92
N LEU A 61 27.08 1.19 -4.68
CA LEU A 61 28.35 1.10 -3.94
C LEU A 61 29.34 0.11 -4.58
N ALA A 62 28.83 -0.97 -5.19
CA ALA A 62 29.64 -1.94 -5.93
C ALA A 62 30.12 -1.43 -7.31
N GLY A 63 29.77 -0.19 -7.69
CA GLY A 63 30.16 0.40 -8.96
C GLY A 63 29.26 0.00 -10.14
N GLY A 64 28.04 -0.48 -9.89
CA GLY A 64 27.00 -0.73 -10.89
C GLY A 64 26.38 0.56 -11.42
N ILE A 65 27.20 1.55 -11.75
CA ILE A 65 26.78 2.80 -12.37
C ILE A 65 26.86 2.57 -13.88
N SER A 66 25.75 2.82 -14.58
CA SER A 66 25.71 2.75 -16.03
C SER A 66 26.38 4.01 -16.59
N ASP A 67 27.41 3.84 -17.42
CA ASP A 67 28.05 4.93 -18.17
C ASP A 67 27.17 5.45 -19.33
N LYS A 68 25.99 4.86 -19.53
CA LYS A 68 25.05 5.30 -20.58
C LYS A 68 24.42 6.64 -20.22
N ASP A 69 24.50 7.58 -21.15
CA ASP A 69 23.79 8.85 -21.05
C ASP A 69 22.27 8.64 -21.22
N PHE A 70 21.50 9.56 -20.66
CA PHE A 70 20.04 9.51 -20.68
C PHE A 70 19.49 9.33 -22.11
N GLY A 71 20.08 10.02 -23.10
CA GLY A 71 19.69 9.89 -24.50
C GLY A 71 19.87 8.47 -25.07
N SER A 72 20.98 7.80 -24.72
CA SER A 72 21.25 6.42 -25.14
C SER A 72 20.31 5.40 -24.48
N ILE A 73 19.90 5.64 -23.23
CA ILE A 73 18.94 4.80 -22.52
C ILE A 73 17.55 4.93 -23.17
N VAL A 74 17.14 6.15 -23.51
CA VAL A 74 15.85 6.41 -24.15
C VAL A 74 15.79 5.81 -25.56
N ASP A 75 16.85 5.98 -26.35
CA ASP A 75 16.92 5.42 -27.71
C ASP A 75 16.93 3.88 -27.69
N GLU A 76 17.61 3.26 -26.73
CA GLU A 76 17.63 1.81 -26.55
C GLU A 76 16.25 1.25 -26.19
N GLU A 77 15.53 1.86 -25.25
CA GLU A 77 14.24 1.34 -24.77
C GLU A 77 13.07 1.68 -25.71
N LEU A 78 13.09 2.85 -26.34
CA LEU A 78 12.08 3.22 -27.36
C LEU A 78 12.35 2.58 -28.72
N GLY A 79 13.61 2.36 -29.08
CA GLY A 79 14.00 1.66 -30.31
C GLY A 79 13.73 0.15 -30.27
N LYS A 80 13.71 -0.47 -29.09
CA LYS A 80 13.26 -1.86 -28.92
C LYS A 80 11.73 -2.00 -29.08
N ALA A 81 10.96 -0.98 -28.68
CA ALA A 81 9.50 -1.00 -28.76
C ALA A 81 8.95 -0.91 -30.19
N SER A 82 9.74 -0.44 -31.17
CA SER A 82 9.35 -0.34 -32.58
C SER A 82 9.63 -1.60 -33.41
N HIS A 83 10.21 -2.64 -32.82
CA HIS A 83 10.52 -3.92 -33.48
C HIS A 83 9.74 -5.13 -32.93
N ALA A 84 8.64 -4.91 -32.20
CA ALA A 84 7.72 -5.96 -31.75
C ALA A 84 6.41 -5.96 -32.55
#